data_AF-A0A401FPT7-F1
#
_entry.id   AF-A0A401FPT7-F1
#
_cell.length_a   1.000
_cell.length_b   1.000
_cell.length_c   1.000
_cell.angle_alpha   90.00
_cell.angle_beta   90.00
_cell.angle_gamma   90.00
#
_symmetry.space_group_name_H-M   'P 1'
#
loop_
_entity.id
_entity.type
_entity.pdbx_description
1 polymer ?
#
loop_
_entity_poly.entity_id
_entity_poly.type
_entity_poly.pdbx_seq_one_letter_code
_entity_poly.pdbx_strand_id
1 'polypeptide(L)'
;MDNDSLVGEMTIPIPIGFVGGATRVLPLAKINQEISQVTNSNQEMMLIAATGLAQNLAALKALVTEGIQKGHMGLAVKSAVLANGANPAEVGQIVNRLNEIGKHDAETIKQVINDFRKENNKHG
;
A
#
# COMPACT_ATOMS: atom_id res chain seq x y z
N MET A 1 25.04 -11.98 19.27
CA MET A 1 24.11 -11.12 18.51
C MET A 1 24.15 -9.76 19.18
N ASP A 2 24.35 -8.70 18.41
CA ASP A 2 24.35 -7.34 18.95
C ASP A 2 22.93 -6.96 19.39
N ASN A 3 22.81 -6.30 20.54
CA ASN A 3 21.52 -5.93 21.15
C ASN A 3 20.73 -4.85 20.39
N ASP A 4 21.16 -4.44 19.19
CA ASP A 4 20.59 -3.34 18.41
C ASP A 4 20.03 -3.79 17.04
N SER A 5 19.72 -5.09 16.90
CA SER A 5 19.19 -5.67 15.65
C SER A 5 17.76 -6.17 15.82
N LEU A 6 16.92 -5.92 14.80
CA LEU A 6 15.57 -6.51 14.71
C LEU A 6 15.67 -7.99 14.32
N VAL A 7 15.11 -8.87 15.15
CA VAL A 7 15.06 -10.32 14.89
C VAL A 7 13.62 -10.73 14.57
N GLY A 8 13.44 -11.48 13.49
CA GLY A 8 12.17 -12.06 13.09
C GLY A 8 12.29 -13.57 12.90
N GLU A 9 11.29 -14.31 13.37
CA GLU A 9 11.20 -15.77 13.24
C GLU A 9 9.80 -16.15 12.79
N MET A 10 9.69 -17.21 11.97
CA MET A 10 8.42 -17.73 11.49
C MET A 10 8.47 -19.26 11.48
N THR A 11 7.53 -19.89 12.19
CA THR A 11 7.28 -21.34 12.11
C THR A 11 5.87 -21.55 11.60
N ILE A 12 5.74 -22.28 10.50
CA ILE A 12 4.46 -22.56 9.86
C ILE A 12 4.44 -23.98 9.27
N PRO A 13 3.34 -24.74 9.43
CA PRO A 13 3.20 -26.04 8.78
C PRO A 13 2.84 -25.85 7.31
N ILE A 14 3.76 -26.15 6.39
CA ILE A 14 3.54 -26.02 4.94
C ILE A 14 3.78 -27.36 4.23
N PRO A 15 2.86 -28.32 4.31
CA PRO A 15 2.98 -29.52 3.49
C PRO A 15 2.80 -29.15 2.00
N ILE A 16 3.86 -29.33 1.20
CA ILE A 16 3.85 -29.05 -0.23
C ILE A 16 4.19 -30.29 -1.06
N GLY A 17 3.61 -30.36 -2.26
CA GLY A 17 4.04 -31.32 -3.28
C GLY A 17 5.16 -30.71 -4.13
N PHE A 18 6.36 -31.25 -4.03
CA PHE A 18 7.49 -30.81 -4.86
C PHE A 18 7.54 -31.52 -6.22
N VAL A 19 7.17 -32.80 -6.24
CA VAL A 19 7.15 -33.66 -7.43
C VAL A 19 5.75 -34.20 -7.67
N GLY A 20 5.20 -33.98 -8.88
CA GLY A 20 3.93 -34.54 -9.31
C GLY A 20 2.73 -33.58 -9.23
N GLY A 21 1.56 -34.04 -9.68
CA GLY A 21 0.35 -33.21 -9.74
C GLY A 21 0.56 -31.96 -10.60
N ALA A 22 0.18 -30.80 -10.06
CA ALA A 22 0.29 -29.52 -10.74
C ALA A 22 1.73 -29.12 -11.11
N THR A 23 2.74 -29.52 -10.33
CA THR A 23 4.16 -29.21 -10.66
C THR A 23 4.65 -29.95 -11.91
N ARG A 24 3.99 -31.06 -12.28
CA ARG A 24 4.25 -31.80 -13.52
C ARG A 24 3.41 -31.31 -14.69
N VAL A 25 2.16 -30.89 -14.44
CA VAL A 25 1.18 -30.55 -15.48
C VAL A 25 1.27 -29.09 -15.90
N LEU A 26 1.60 -28.17 -14.98
CA LEU A 26 1.68 -26.74 -15.25
C LEU A 26 3.11 -26.35 -15.66
N PRO A 27 3.35 -25.94 -16.92
CA PRO A 27 4.70 -25.58 -17.39
C PRO A 27 5.33 -24.45 -16.57
N LEU A 28 4.53 -23.48 -16.12
CA LEU A 28 5.00 -22.36 -15.30
C LEU A 28 5.52 -22.80 -13.92
N ALA A 29 4.97 -23.88 -13.35
CA ALA A 29 5.45 -24.37 -12.05
C ALA A 29 6.90 -24.87 -12.14
N LYS A 30 7.24 -25.55 -13.24
CA LYS A 30 8.60 -26.01 -13.50
C LYS A 30 9.57 -24.84 -13.74
N ILE A 31 9.16 -23.85 -14.52
CA ILE A 31 9.95 -22.62 -14.75
C ILE A 31 10.23 -21.92 -13.42
N ASN A 32 9.24 -21.80 -12.54
CA ASN A 32 9.43 -21.17 -11.23
C ASN A 32 10.41 -21.96 -10.34
N GLN A 33 10.40 -23.30 -10.39
CA GLN A 33 11.38 -24.15 -9.68
C GLN A 33 12.80 -23.95 -10.23
N GLU A 34 12.95 -23.83 -11.56
CA GLU A 34 14.24 -23.56 -12.20
C GLU A 34 14.79 -22.16 -11.83
N ILE A 35 13.92 -21.14 -11.81
CA ILE A 35 14.28 -19.77 -11.39
C ILE A 35 14.69 -19.73 -9.91
N SER A 36 13.96 -20.42 -9.05
CA SER A 36 14.21 -20.44 -7.60
C SER A 36 15.39 -21.33 -7.20
N GLN A 37 15.90 -22.16 -8.12
CA GLN A 37 17.06 -23.06 -7.91
C GLN A 37 16.88 -24.05 -6.74
N VAL A 38 15.64 -24.33 -6.36
CA VAL A 38 15.34 -25.32 -5.33
C VAL A 38 15.40 -26.73 -5.93
N THR A 39 15.86 -27.69 -5.13
CA THR A 39 16.08 -29.07 -5.57
C THR A 39 15.19 -30.08 -4.87
N ASN A 40 14.51 -29.68 -3.80
CA ASN A 40 13.64 -30.53 -3.00
C ASN A 40 12.56 -29.74 -2.24
N SER A 41 11.58 -30.47 -1.70
CA SER A 41 10.47 -29.89 -0.92
C SER A 41 10.92 -29.11 0.30
N ASN A 42 12.00 -29.52 0.97
CA ASN A 42 12.46 -28.83 2.18
C ASN A 42 13.01 -27.44 1.84
N GLN A 43 13.77 -27.32 0.75
CA GLN A 43 14.27 -26.04 0.26
C GLN A 43 13.11 -25.11 -0.16
N GLU A 44 12.13 -25.65 -0.86
CA GLU A 44 10.95 -24.88 -1.27
C GLU A 44 10.13 -24.43 -0.06
N MET A 45 9.91 -25.27 0.95
CA MET A 45 9.26 -24.86 2.21
C MET A 45 10.02 -23.74 2.93
N MET A 46 11.35 -23.83 3.01
CA MET A 46 12.18 -22.78 3.60
C MET A 46 12.09 -21.47 2.81
N LEU A 47 12.10 -21.55 1.47
CA LEU A 47 11.94 -20.39 0.60
C LEU A 47 10.58 -19.71 0.79
N ILE A 48 9.50 -20.49 0.87
CA ILE A 48 8.15 -19.98 1.15
C ILE A 48 8.11 -19.30 2.53
N ALA A 49 8.64 -19.95 3.58
CA ALA A 49 8.66 -19.40 4.92
C ALA A 49 9.49 -18.10 5.01
N ALA A 50 10.67 -18.08 4.38
CA ALA A 50 11.51 -16.87 4.31
C ALA A 50 10.81 -15.73 3.57
N THR A 51 10.14 -16.04 2.46
CA THR A 51 9.36 -15.07 1.69
C THR A 51 8.19 -14.52 2.51
N GLY A 52 7.48 -15.39 3.24
CA GLY A 52 6.41 -15.00 4.15
C GLY A 52 6.89 -14.09 5.27
N LEU A 53 8.04 -14.39 5.88
CA LEU A 53 8.64 -13.55 6.92
C LEU A 53 9.08 -12.18 6.36
N ALA A 54 9.70 -12.15 5.18
CA ALA A 54 10.06 -10.91 4.50
C ALA A 54 8.82 -10.06 4.16
N GLN A 55 7.75 -10.69 3.68
CA GLN A 55 6.49 -10.03 3.39
C GLN A 55 5.82 -9.47 4.66
N ASN A 56 5.85 -10.22 5.76
CA ASN A 56 5.37 -9.75 7.06
C ASN A 56 6.17 -8.53 7.55
N LEU A 57 7.50 -8.57 7.47
CA LEU A 57 8.35 -7.43 7.84
C LEU A 57 8.06 -6.21 6.96
N ALA A 58 7.94 -6.40 5.64
CA ALA A 58 7.60 -5.32 4.72
C ALA A 58 6.24 -4.69 5.05
N ALA A 59 5.22 -5.50 5.36
CA ALA A 59 3.90 -5.04 5.77
C ALA A 59 3.94 -4.26 7.09
N LEU A 60 4.65 -4.75 8.11
CA LEU A 60 4.84 -4.05 9.36
C LEU A 60 5.53 -2.71 9.15
N LYS A 61 6.63 -2.68 8.37
CA LYS A 61 7.34 -1.45 8.01
C LYS A 61 6.43 -0.46 7.28
N ALA A 62 5.64 -0.95 6.34
CA ALA A 62 4.64 -0.18 5.62
C ALA A 62 3.60 0.46 6.58
N LEU A 63 3.10 -0.29 7.55
CA LEU A 63 2.11 0.20 8.52
C LEU A 63 2.66 1.26 9.49
N VAL A 64 3.95 1.15 9.87
CA VAL A 64 4.58 2.09 10.81
C VAL A 64 5.29 3.26 10.12
N THR A 65 5.34 3.29 8.78
CA THR A 65 5.95 4.40 8.03
C THR A 65 4.90 5.41 7.58
N GLU A 66 5.26 6.70 7.66
CA GLU A 66 4.36 7.79 7.33
C GLU A 66 3.90 7.80 5.86
N GLY A 67 4.65 7.17 4.95
CA GLY A 67 4.39 7.22 3.51
C GLY A 67 3.02 6.68 3.13
N ILE A 68 2.59 5.57 3.74
CA ILE A 68 1.28 4.96 3.48
C ILE A 68 0.16 5.78 4.11
N GLN A 69 0.35 6.23 5.35
CA GLN A 69 -0.62 7.09 6.04
C GLN A 69 -0.84 8.42 5.29
N LYS A 70 0.24 9.09 4.86
CA LYS A 70 0.17 10.31 4.03
C LYS A 70 -0.53 10.06 2.70
N GLY A 71 -0.25 8.92 2.05
CA GLY A 71 -0.93 8.52 0.81
C GLY A 71 -2.43 8.32 0.97
N HIS A 72 -2.85 7.57 2.00
CA HIS A 72 -4.27 7.36 2.30
C HIS A 72 -4.98 8.64 2.74
N MET A 73 -4.36 9.47 3.58
CA MET A 73 -4.94 10.75 3.98
C MET A 73 -5.11 11.69 2.78
N GLY A 74 -4.10 11.78 1.91
CA GLY A 74 -4.20 12.58 0.68
C GLY A 74 -5.33 12.11 -0.24
N LEU A 75 -5.56 10.80 -0.33
CA LEU A 75 -6.70 10.24 -1.08
C LEU A 75 -8.03 10.53 -0.38
N ALA A 76 -8.11 10.35 0.93
CA ALA A 76 -9.32 10.59 1.72
C ALA A 76 -9.77 12.05 1.63
N VAL A 77 -8.85 13.02 1.75
CA VAL A 77 -9.17 14.45 1.61
C VAL A 77 -9.65 14.76 0.19
N LYS A 78 -8.99 14.23 -0.86
CA LYS A 78 -9.44 14.37 -2.25
C LYS A 78 -10.86 13.82 -2.45
N SER A 79 -11.14 12.64 -1.92
CA SER A 79 -12.47 12.03 -1.97
C SER A 79 -13.52 12.85 -1.23
N ALA A 80 -13.19 13.39 -0.05
CA ALA A 80 -14.10 14.24 0.72
C ALA A 80 -14.40 15.56 -0.03
N VAL A 81 -13.40 16.17 -0.66
CA VAL A 81 -13.55 17.38 -1.47
C VAL A 81 -14.48 17.13 -2.67
N LEU A 82 -14.29 16.02 -3.39
CA LEU A 82 -15.19 15.62 -4.48
C LEU A 82 -16.62 15.35 -3.99
N ALA A 83 -16.78 14.62 -2.89
CA ALA A 83 -18.09 14.31 -2.31
C ALA A 83 -18.86 15.56 -1.85
N ASN A 84 -18.16 16.65 -1.54
CA ASN A 84 -18.74 17.94 -1.19
C ASN A 84 -18.95 18.87 -2.40
N GLY A 85 -18.79 18.36 -3.63
CA GLY A 85 -19.21 19.04 -4.85
C GLY A 85 -18.11 19.81 -5.57
N ALA A 86 -16.84 19.52 -5.28
CA ALA A 86 -15.72 20.06 -6.07
C ALA A 86 -15.61 19.39 -7.44
N ASN A 87 -15.24 20.16 -8.46
CA ASN A 87 -14.93 19.63 -9.79
C ASN A 87 -13.50 19.06 -9.81
N PRO A 88 -13.20 18.01 -10.61
CA PRO A 88 -11.87 17.40 -10.66
C PRO A 88 -10.72 18.38 -10.95
N ALA A 89 -10.99 19.42 -11.74
CA ALA A 89 -9.99 20.45 -12.10
C ALA A 89 -9.57 21.34 -10.92
N GLU A 90 -10.43 21.54 -9.91
CA GLU A 90 -10.16 22.41 -8.75
C GLU A 90 -9.67 21.64 -7.51
N VAL A 91 -9.80 20.29 -7.48
CA VAL A 91 -9.45 19.45 -6.33
C VAL A 91 -8.03 19.72 -5.83
N GLY A 92 -7.05 19.82 -6.73
CA GLY A 92 -5.65 20.04 -6.34
C GLY A 92 -5.45 21.32 -5.54
N GLN A 93 -6.06 22.42 -5.98
CA GLN A 93 -5.93 23.74 -5.33
C GLN A 93 -6.72 23.81 -4.03
N ILE A 94 -7.92 23.23 -3.99
CA ILE A 94 -8.74 23.15 -2.77
C ILE A 94 -8.04 22.33 -1.69
N VAL A 95 -7.46 21.17 -2.05
CA VAL A 95 -6.73 20.30 -1.11
C VAL A 95 -5.52 21.04 -0.54
N ASN A 96 -4.78 21.80 -1.34
CA ASN A 96 -3.64 22.59 -0.86
C ASN A 96 -4.09 23.64 0.17
N ARG A 97 -5.16 24.40 -0.10
CA ARG A 97 -5.72 25.36 0.87
C ARG A 97 -6.18 24.69 2.16
N LEU A 98 -6.83 23.53 2.06
CA LEU A 98 -7.26 22.78 3.25
C LEU A 98 -6.08 22.28 4.08
N ASN A 99 -4.97 21.90 3.43
CA ASN A 99 -3.74 21.51 4.13
C ASN A 99 -3.08 22.71 4.84
N GLU A 100 -3.13 23.91 4.27
CA GLU A 100 -2.66 25.14 4.92
C GLU A 100 -3.52 25.51 6.15
N ILE A 101 -4.83 25.29 6.07
CA ILE A 101 -5.79 25.54 7.16
C ILE A 101 -5.69 24.45 8.25
N GLY A 102 -5.29 23.22 7.89
CA GLY A 102 -5.18 22.08 8.80
C GLY A 102 -6.52 21.50 9.26
N LYS A 103 -7.63 21.82 8.57
CA LYS A 103 -8.99 21.40 8.94
C LYS A 103 -9.75 20.86 7.72
N HIS A 104 -10.31 19.66 7.84
CA HIS A 104 -10.90 18.89 6.73
C HIS A 104 -12.36 18.46 6.95
N ASP A 105 -13.11 19.12 7.85
CA ASP A 105 -14.53 18.82 8.03
C ASP A 105 -15.38 19.32 6.83
N ALA A 106 -16.58 18.76 6.68
CA ALA A 106 -17.45 19.05 5.54
C ALA A 106 -17.87 20.52 5.42
N GLU A 107 -17.98 21.24 6.55
CA GLU A 107 -18.33 22.66 6.55
C GLU A 107 -17.19 23.49 5.98
N THR A 108 -15.97 23.25 6.47
CA THR A 108 -14.74 23.91 6.01
C THR A 108 -14.50 23.62 4.54
N ILE A 109 -14.67 22.37 4.10
CA ILE A 109 -14.52 21.99 2.69
C ILE A 109 -15.46 22.79 1.78
N LYS A 110 -16.75 22.89 2.16
CA LYS A 110 -17.74 23.66 1.37
C LYS A 110 -17.43 25.15 1.33
N GLN A 111 -16.96 25.71 2.45
CA GLN A 111 -16.52 27.11 2.50
C GLN A 111 -15.36 27.35 1.53
N VAL A 112 -14.31 26.54 1.61
CA VAL A 112 -13.12 26.66 0.74
C VAL A 112 -13.48 26.51 -0.74
N ILE A 113 -14.38 25.58 -1.10
CA ILE A 113 -14.88 25.44 -2.48
C ILE A 113 -15.55 26.74 -2.96
N ASN A 114 -16.42 27.32 -2.14
CA ASN A 114 -17.17 28.52 -2.51
C ASN A 114 -16.25 29.74 -2.66
N ASP A 115 -15.29 29.90 -1.75
CA ASP A 115 -14.35 31.02 -1.78
C ASP A 115 -13.42 30.90 -3.00
N PHE A 116 -12.92 29.71 -3.28
CA PHE A 116 -12.13 29.42 -4.47
C PHE A 116 -12.86 29.78 -5.77
N ARG A 117 -14.15 29.47 -5.88
CA ARG A 117 -14.96 29.82 -7.07
C ARG A 117 -15.26 31.31 -7.17
N LYS A 118 -15.53 31.99 -6.06
CA LYS A 118 -15.77 33.45 -6.04
C LYS A 118 -14.55 34.25 -6.47
N GLU A 119 -13.34 33.81 -6.07
CA GLU A 119 -12.09 34.45 -6.45
C GLU A 119 -11.81 34.31 -7.95
N ASN A 120 -12.04 33.13 -8.52
CA ASN A 120 -11.87 32.88 -9.96
C ASN A 120 -12.92 33.62 -10.81
N ASN A 121 -14.16 33.75 -10.33
CA ASN A 121 -15.19 34.51 -11.03
C ASN A 121 -15.01 36.05 -10.96
N LYS A 122 -14.13 36.56 -10.08
CA LYS A 122 -13.78 37.99 -10.01
C LYS A 122 -12.67 38.39 -10.99
N HIS A 123 -12.01 37.42 -11.62
CA HIS A 123 -10.89 37.63 -12.54
C HIS A 123 -11.22 37.27 -14.00
N GLY A 124 -12.50 37.08 -14.32
CA GLY A 124 -13.03 36.95 -15.69
C GLY A 124 -13.95 38.12 -16.01
#